data_AF-A0A959TWA4-F1
#
_entry.id   AF-A0A959TWA4-F1
#
_cell.length_a   1.000
_cell.length_b   1.000
_cell.length_c   1.000
_cell.angle_alpha   90.00
_cell.angle_beta   90.00
_cell.angle_gamma   90.00
#
_symmetry.space_group_name_H-M   'P 1'
#
loop_
_entity.id
_entity.type
_entity.pdbx_description
1 polymer ?
#
loop_
_entity_poly.entity_id
_entity_poly.type
_entity_poly.pdbx_seq_one_letter_code
_entity_poly.pdbx_strand_id
1 'polypeptide(L)'
;MNTNKSAIMALIVLSAAACKKDDPEPPTTTTPTMATIRMGFEFLNGMNDYQLGEQLTDSAGNAMKFDKVRFYASNVELMDMDGNEMAHFHDTYMLAEVGGSNSWTLGDVDPGHIHMLRFNVGLDSLTNHQDPTLAEAPLNDATMHWGWNPAAGYKFIVIEGRV
;
A
#
# COMPACT_ATOMS: atom_id res chain seq x y z
N MET A 1 48.05 82.04 15.35
CA MET A 1 49.13 82.26 14.36
C MET A 1 49.88 80.93 14.22
N ASN A 2 49.87 80.36 13.01
CA ASN A 2 50.74 79.30 12.47
C ASN A 2 50.67 77.90 13.11
N THR A 3 49.91 76.96 12.51
CA THR A 3 50.25 76.04 11.37
C THR A 3 50.99 74.77 11.81
N ASN A 4 50.40 73.64 11.41
CA ASN A 4 51.01 72.38 10.92
C ASN A 4 50.37 71.16 11.61
N LYS A 5 50.22 69.96 11.04
CA LYS A 5 50.32 69.30 9.72
C LYS A 5 49.82 67.85 10.00
N SER A 6 49.53 67.08 8.96
CA SER A 6 49.30 65.60 8.97
C SER A 6 47.86 65.17 9.29
N ALA A 7 47.02 64.85 8.29
CA ALA A 7 47.03 63.67 7.42
C ALA A 7 46.82 62.36 8.20
N ILE A 8 45.63 61.78 8.08
CA ILE A 8 45.37 60.35 7.81
C ILE A 8 43.98 60.30 7.17
N MET A 9 43.97 59.98 5.89
CA MET A 9 42.79 59.78 5.05
C MET A 9 42.42 58.30 5.17
N ALA A 10 41.40 57.98 5.95
CA ALA A 10 40.82 56.64 5.98
C ALA A 10 39.87 56.52 4.78
N LEU A 11 40.38 55.94 3.69
CA LEU A 11 39.59 55.60 2.50
C LEU A 11 38.75 54.36 2.84
N ILE A 12 37.50 54.58 3.28
CA ILE A 12 36.50 53.50 3.35
C ILE A 12 36.12 53.17 1.91
N VAL A 13 36.65 52.07 1.40
CA VAL A 13 36.23 51.46 0.14
C VAL A 13 34.82 50.90 0.39
N LEU A 14 33.81 51.63 -0.06
CA LEU A 14 32.45 51.14 -0.16
C LEU A 14 32.43 50.12 -1.31
N SER A 15 32.61 48.84 -0.98
CA SER A 15 32.34 47.75 -1.91
C SER A 15 30.84 47.71 -2.17
N ALA A 16 30.42 48.42 -3.22
CA ALA A 16 29.17 48.12 -3.89
C ALA A 16 29.29 46.71 -4.45
N ALA A 17 28.89 45.71 -3.65
CA ALA A 17 28.48 44.43 -4.17
C ALA A 17 27.25 44.72 -5.04
N ALA A 18 27.49 44.97 -6.32
CA ALA A 18 26.47 44.96 -7.33
C ALA A 18 25.83 43.58 -7.27
N CYS A 19 24.62 43.51 -6.70
CA CYS A 19 23.72 42.39 -6.92
C CYS A 19 23.64 42.22 -8.44
N LYS A 20 24.27 41.16 -8.96
CA LYS A 20 23.87 40.63 -10.25
C LYS A 20 22.38 40.37 -10.12
N LYS A 21 21.57 41.00 -10.98
CA LYS A 21 20.19 40.58 -11.16
C LYS A 21 20.28 39.13 -11.59
N ASP A 22 19.88 38.23 -10.70
CA ASP A 22 19.66 36.85 -11.06
C ASP A 22 18.57 36.84 -12.13
N ASP A 23 18.91 36.35 -13.32
CA ASP A 23 17.92 36.09 -14.37
C ASP A 23 16.83 35.18 -13.77
N PRO A 24 15.54 35.42 -14.06
CA PRO A 24 14.49 34.54 -13.57
C PRO A 24 14.76 33.13 -14.09
N GLU A 25 15.07 32.20 -13.18
CA GLU A 25 15.16 30.79 -13.53
C GLU A 25 13.84 30.36 -14.18
N PRO A 26 13.88 29.58 -15.27
CA PRO A 26 12.66 29.05 -15.88
C PRO A 26 11.87 28.30 -14.79
N PRO A 27 10.52 28.39 -14.80
CA PRO A 27 9.71 27.72 -13.79
C PRO A 27 10.11 26.24 -13.74
N THR A 28 10.54 25.79 -12.57
CA THR A 28 10.88 24.39 -12.33
C THR A 28 9.57 23.61 -12.42
N THR A 29 9.30 23.00 -13.57
CA THR A 29 8.22 22.03 -13.69
C THR A 29 8.60 20.82 -12.84
N THR A 30 8.19 20.81 -11.58
CA THR A 30 8.27 19.61 -10.74
C THR A 30 7.27 18.62 -11.30
N THR A 31 7.73 17.68 -12.12
CA THR A 31 6.92 16.51 -12.47
C THR A 31 6.55 15.82 -11.15
N PRO A 32 5.25 15.65 -10.84
CA PRO A 32 4.85 14.93 -9.64
C PRO A 32 5.46 13.53 -9.67
N THR A 33 6.17 13.16 -8.60
CA THR A 33 6.78 11.83 -8.48
C THR A 33 5.73 10.86 -7.95
N MET A 34 5.24 9.97 -8.81
CA MET A 34 4.28 8.93 -8.45
C MET A 34 4.78 8.09 -7.26
N ALA A 35 3.85 7.59 -6.46
CA ALA A 35 4.13 6.68 -5.35
C ALA A 35 3.65 5.26 -5.67
N THR A 36 4.53 4.27 -5.54
CA THR A 36 4.15 2.85 -5.69
C THR A 36 3.48 2.34 -4.41
N ILE A 37 2.26 1.84 -4.55
CA ILE A 37 1.48 1.26 -3.46
C ILE A 37 1.74 -0.25 -3.37
N ARG A 38 1.99 -0.70 -2.14
CA ARG A 38 2.06 -2.12 -1.78
C ARG A 38 1.05 -2.41 -0.68
N MET A 39 0.41 -3.55 -0.78
CA MET A 39 -0.50 -4.06 0.25
C MET A 39 -0.01 -5.43 0.71
N GLY A 40 -0.09 -5.68 2.01
CA GLY A 40 0.23 -6.98 2.57
C GLY A 40 -0.63 -7.35 3.76
N PHE A 41 -0.70 -8.64 4.04
CA PHE A 41 -1.45 -9.20 5.15
C PHE A 41 -0.52 -9.98 6.07
N GLU A 42 -0.50 -9.60 7.34
CA GLU A 42 0.20 -10.31 8.39
C GLU A 42 -0.79 -11.09 9.25
N PHE A 43 -0.47 -12.33 9.56
CA PHE A 43 -1.29 -13.19 10.40
C PHE A 43 -0.62 -13.27 11.77
N LEU A 44 -1.30 -12.79 12.81
CA LEU A 44 -0.72 -12.65 14.14
C LEU A 44 -1.53 -13.42 15.19
N ASN A 45 -0.83 -14.00 16.16
CA ASN A 45 -1.39 -14.43 17.43
C ASN A 45 -0.87 -13.51 18.54
N GLY A 46 -1.70 -12.55 18.94
CA GLY A 46 -1.27 -11.45 19.80
C GLY A 46 -0.27 -10.56 19.06
N MET A 47 0.98 -10.55 19.54
CA MET A 47 2.08 -9.74 18.98
C MET A 47 3.05 -10.54 18.09
N ASN A 48 2.85 -11.86 17.98
CA ASN A 48 3.76 -12.75 17.27
C ASN A 48 3.14 -13.21 15.95
N ASP A 49 3.99 -13.49 14.96
CA ASP A 49 3.57 -14.14 13.72
C ASP A 49 2.93 -15.49 14.00
N TYR A 50 1.70 -15.66 13.54
CA TYR A 50 0.96 -16.91 13.66
C TYR A 50 1.52 -17.95 12.68
N GLN A 51 1.66 -19.18 13.16
CA GLN A 51 2.08 -20.32 12.35
C GLN A 51 1.01 -21.42 12.35
N LEU A 52 0.80 -22.07 11.21
CA LEU A 52 -0.10 -23.22 11.13
C LEU A 52 0.36 -24.32 12.10
N GLY A 53 -0.62 -25.01 12.70
CA GLY A 53 -0.36 -26.07 13.70
C GLY A 53 -0.04 -25.56 15.12
N GLU A 54 0.14 -24.26 15.32
CA GLU A 54 0.21 -23.65 16.65
C GLU A 54 -1.11 -23.89 17.40
N GLN A 55 -1.00 -24.24 18.68
CA GLN A 55 -2.18 -24.43 19.54
C GLN A 55 -2.74 -23.07 19.97
N LEU A 56 -3.95 -22.78 19.53
CA LEU A 56 -4.77 -21.68 19.99
C LEU A 56 -5.75 -22.18 21.05
N THR A 57 -6.34 -21.24 21.80
CA THR A 57 -7.41 -21.52 22.76
C THR A 57 -8.60 -20.65 22.40
N ASP A 58 -9.78 -21.24 22.22
CA ASP A 58 -10.99 -20.48 21.97
C ASP A 58 -11.52 -19.78 23.24
N SER A 59 -12.58 -18.99 23.09
CA SER A 59 -13.24 -18.34 24.22
C SER A 59 -13.85 -19.30 25.26
N ALA A 60 -14.02 -20.58 24.92
CA ALA A 60 -14.58 -21.61 25.78
C ALA A 60 -13.48 -22.47 26.47
N GLY A 61 -12.20 -22.23 26.18
CA GLY A 61 -11.07 -22.98 26.74
C GLY A 61 -10.69 -24.23 25.95
N ASN A 62 -11.29 -24.48 24.79
CA ASN A 62 -10.90 -25.61 23.96
C ASN A 62 -9.60 -25.31 23.22
N ALA A 63 -8.70 -26.29 23.17
CA ALA A 63 -7.53 -26.22 22.33
C ALA A 63 -7.95 -26.33 20.86
N MET A 64 -7.38 -25.50 19.99
CA MET A 64 -7.63 -25.55 18.56
C MET A 64 -6.31 -25.45 17.79
N LYS A 65 -6.27 -25.96 16.57
CA LYS A 65 -5.16 -25.78 15.63
C LYS A 65 -5.71 -25.54 14.23
N PHE A 66 -5.25 -24.50 13.55
CA PHE A 66 -5.54 -24.33 12.13
C PHE A 66 -4.51 -25.09 11.29
N ASP A 67 -5.03 -25.83 10.30
CA ASP A 67 -4.27 -26.52 9.27
C ASP A 67 -4.25 -25.73 7.96
N LYS A 68 -5.21 -24.82 7.77
CA LYS A 68 -5.28 -23.91 6.62
C LYS A 68 -6.01 -22.64 7.00
N VAL A 69 -5.47 -21.48 6.61
CA VAL A 69 -6.14 -20.18 6.69
C VAL A 69 -5.78 -19.41 5.43
N ARG A 70 -6.76 -19.20 4.55
CA ARG A 70 -6.59 -18.52 3.27
C ARG A 70 -7.80 -17.63 2.98
N PHE A 71 -7.60 -16.49 2.32
CA PHE A 71 -8.69 -15.66 1.85
C PHE A 71 -8.32 -14.86 0.61
N TYR A 72 -9.32 -14.56 -0.22
CA TYR A 72 -9.17 -13.58 -1.29
C TYR A 72 -9.35 -12.16 -0.77
N ALA A 73 -8.48 -11.26 -1.22
CA ALA A 73 -8.69 -9.83 -1.13
C ALA A 73 -8.69 -9.22 -2.54
N SER A 74 -9.60 -8.28 -2.79
CA SER A 74 -9.75 -7.65 -4.10
C SER A 74 -10.31 -6.23 -3.97
N ASN A 75 -10.45 -5.56 -5.11
CA ASN A 75 -11.16 -4.27 -5.22
C ASN A 75 -10.59 -3.22 -4.25
N VAL A 76 -9.28 -3.01 -4.31
CA VAL A 76 -8.60 -2.07 -3.41
C VAL A 76 -8.85 -0.65 -3.89
N GLU A 77 -9.41 0.19 -3.01
CA GLU A 77 -9.72 1.60 -3.26
C GLU A 77 -8.98 2.48 -2.25
N LEU A 78 -8.36 3.54 -2.74
CA LEU A 78 -7.72 4.58 -1.95
C LEU A 78 -8.56 5.85 -2.05
N MET A 79 -8.84 6.49 -0.91
CA MET A 79 -9.68 7.69 -0.87
C MET A 79 -9.05 8.81 -0.06
N ASP A 80 -9.38 10.04 -0.44
CA ASP A 80 -9.02 11.24 0.31
C ASP A 80 -9.95 11.48 1.51
N MET A 81 -9.74 12.58 2.23
CA MET A 81 -10.54 12.94 3.42
C MET A 81 -11.98 13.37 3.09
N ASP A 82 -12.24 13.79 1.85
CA ASP A 82 -13.55 14.20 1.36
C ASP A 82 -14.34 13.01 0.80
N GLY A 83 -13.73 11.82 0.77
CA GLY A 83 -14.32 10.59 0.27
C GLY A 83 -14.22 10.43 -1.25
N ASN A 84 -13.42 11.26 -1.93
CA ASN A 84 -13.16 11.07 -3.35
C ASN A 84 -12.16 9.93 -3.54
N GLU A 85 -12.40 9.14 -4.59
CA GLU A 85 -11.48 8.10 -5.01
C GLU A 85 -10.20 8.71 -5.58
N MET A 86 -9.06 8.30 -5.03
CA MET A 86 -7.72 8.66 -5.50
C MET A 86 -7.16 7.60 -6.46
N ALA A 87 -7.43 6.33 -6.17
CA ALA A 87 -7.01 5.20 -7.00
C ALA A 87 -7.89 3.98 -6.73
N HIS A 88 -8.09 3.15 -7.75
CA HIS A 88 -8.87 1.94 -7.67
C HIS A 88 -8.22 0.80 -8.47
N PHE A 89 -7.87 -0.28 -7.76
CA PHE A 89 -7.21 -1.45 -8.31
C PHE A 89 -8.24 -2.58 -8.48
N HIS A 90 -9.12 -2.45 -9.48
CA HIS A 90 -10.25 -3.36 -9.68
C HIS A 90 -9.83 -4.78 -10.10
N ASP A 91 -8.82 -4.91 -10.97
CA ASP A 91 -8.37 -6.21 -11.50
C ASP A 91 -7.26 -6.87 -10.68
N THR A 92 -7.00 -6.39 -9.46
CA THR A 92 -6.00 -6.99 -8.57
C THR A 92 -6.65 -7.95 -7.59
N TYR A 93 -6.33 -9.24 -7.76
CA TYR A 93 -6.78 -10.31 -6.90
C TYR A 93 -5.58 -10.86 -6.10
N MET A 94 -5.73 -10.91 -4.79
CA MET A 94 -4.71 -11.38 -3.86
C MET A 94 -5.24 -12.58 -3.12
N LEU A 95 -4.44 -13.64 -3.01
CA LEU A 95 -4.74 -14.79 -2.17
C LEU A 95 -3.78 -14.78 -0.99
N ALA A 96 -4.28 -14.30 0.16
CA ALA A 96 -3.52 -14.24 1.39
C ALA A 96 -3.64 -15.57 2.14
N GLU A 97 -2.51 -16.06 2.66
CA GLU A 97 -2.47 -17.31 3.42
C GLU A 97 -1.38 -17.34 4.49
N VAL A 98 -1.64 -18.02 5.60
CA VAL A 98 -0.62 -18.22 6.63
C VAL A 98 0.56 -19.00 6.04
N GLY A 99 1.78 -18.46 6.16
CA GLY A 99 3.00 -19.01 5.58
C GLY A 99 3.24 -18.66 4.11
N GLY A 100 2.34 -17.90 3.48
CA GLY A 100 2.47 -17.42 2.11
C GLY A 100 3.24 -16.09 1.98
N SER A 101 3.60 -15.73 0.74
CA SER A 101 4.14 -14.41 0.41
C SER A 101 3.00 -13.39 0.31
N ASN A 102 2.56 -12.86 1.45
CA ASN A 102 1.38 -12.01 1.54
C ASN A 102 1.68 -10.52 1.29
N SER A 103 2.39 -10.20 0.21
CA SER A 103 2.70 -8.82 -0.15
C SER A 103 2.62 -8.64 -1.67
N TRP A 104 1.84 -7.67 -2.12
CA TRP A 104 1.59 -7.39 -3.53
C TRP A 104 1.87 -5.92 -3.82
N THR A 105 2.44 -5.66 -5.00
CA THR A 105 2.50 -4.30 -5.55
C THR A 105 1.23 -4.07 -6.34
N LEU A 106 0.45 -3.05 -5.94
CA LEU A 106 -0.84 -2.74 -6.57
C LEU A 106 -0.66 -1.86 -7.80
N GLY A 107 0.22 -0.85 -7.70
CA GLY A 107 0.51 0.07 -8.79
C GLY A 107 0.95 1.43 -8.28
N ASP A 108 1.13 2.35 -9.22
CA ASP A 108 1.55 3.72 -8.93
C ASP A 108 0.34 4.65 -8.83
N VAL A 109 0.38 5.58 -7.87
CA VAL A 109 -0.68 6.58 -7.66
C VAL A 109 -0.09 7.99 -7.65
N ASP A 110 -0.93 8.96 -8.01
CA ASP A 110 -0.55 10.37 -7.95
C ASP A 110 -0.20 10.77 -6.51
N PRO A 111 0.73 11.72 -6.32
CA PRO A 111 1.03 12.26 -4.99
C PRO A 111 -0.22 12.81 -4.32
N GLY A 112 -0.47 12.40 -3.09
CA GLY A 112 -1.60 12.89 -2.31
C GLY A 112 -1.65 12.31 -0.91
N HIS A 113 -2.61 12.78 -0.12
CA HIS A 113 -2.85 12.27 1.23
C HIS A 113 -3.97 11.22 1.19
N ILE A 114 -3.57 9.94 1.25
CA ILE A 114 -4.51 8.83 1.39
C ILE A 114 -5.07 8.84 2.80
N HIS A 115 -6.39 9.01 2.92
CA HIS A 115 -7.10 9.02 4.18
C HIS A 115 -7.72 7.66 4.52
N MET A 116 -8.14 6.92 3.49
CA MET A 116 -8.85 5.65 3.67
C MET A 116 -8.40 4.61 2.64
N LEU A 117 -8.29 3.37 3.10
CA LEU A 117 -8.14 2.16 2.30
C LEU A 117 -9.42 1.35 2.43
N ARG A 118 -10.03 0.97 1.31
CA ARG A 118 -11.12 -0.02 1.25
C ARG A 118 -10.68 -1.19 0.40
N PHE A 119 -11.12 -2.38 0.75
CA PHE A 119 -10.94 -3.58 -0.05
C PHE A 119 -12.03 -4.58 0.32
N ASN A 120 -12.28 -5.52 -0.58
CA ASN A 120 -13.20 -6.62 -0.35
C ASN A 120 -12.44 -7.83 0.16
N VAL A 121 -13.02 -8.55 1.13
CA VAL A 121 -12.65 -9.94 1.41
C VAL A 121 -13.56 -10.82 0.55
N GLY A 122 -12.99 -11.40 -0.50
CA GLY A 122 -13.71 -12.10 -1.56
C GLY A 122 -13.49 -11.48 -2.93
N LEU A 123 -14.39 -11.80 -3.86
CA LEU A 123 -14.34 -11.38 -5.26
C LEU A 123 -15.65 -10.68 -5.64
N ASP A 124 -15.60 -9.84 -6.67
CA ASP A 124 -16.81 -9.26 -7.25
C ASP A 124 -17.69 -10.35 -7.90
N SER A 125 -18.95 -10.02 -8.17
CA SER A 125 -19.93 -10.98 -8.65
C SER A 125 -19.60 -11.55 -10.04
N LEU A 126 -18.92 -10.80 -10.90
CA LEU A 126 -18.57 -11.25 -12.24
C LEU A 126 -17.41 -12.25 -12.14
N THR A 127 -16.35 -11.91 -11.42
CA THR A 127 -15.18 -12.77 -11.23
C THR A 127 -15.52 -14.03 -10.43
N ASN A 128 -16.42 -13.94 -9.44
CA ASN A 128 -16.78 -15.08 -8.59
C ASN A 128 -17.29 -16.31 -9.35
N HIS A 129 -17.86 -16.15 -10.54
CA HIS A 129 -18.46 -17.24 -11.31
C HIS A 129 -17.67 -17.60 -12.58
N GLN A 130 -16.45 -17.07 -12.73
CA GLN A 130 -15.57 -17.44 -13.84
C GLN A 130 -15.07 -18.88 -13.68
N ASP A 131 -14.71 -19.50 -14.80
CA ASP A 131 -14.13 -20.85 -14.78
C ASP A 131 -12.67 -20.78 -14.28
N PRO A 132 -12.34 -21.37 -13.10
CA PRO A 132 -10.99 -21.31 -12.55
C PRO A 132 -9.96 -22.04 -13.42
N THR A 133 -10.38 -22.94 -14.33
CA THR A 133 -9.46 -23.65 -15.22
C THR A 133 -8.92 -22.78 -16.35
N LEU A 134 -9.57 -21.64 -16.60
CA LEU A 134 -9.19 -20.66 -17.61
C LEU A 134 -8.58 -19.38 -17.01
N ALA A 135 -8.61 -19.25 -15.68
CA ALA A 135 -8.13 -18.08 -14.97
C ALA A 135 -6.60 -18.08 -14.83
N GLU A 136 -6.01 -16.91 -14.60
CA GLU A 136 -4.61 -16.79 -14.17
C GLU A 136 -4.49 -16.90 -12.65
N ALA A 137 -3.25 -17.05 -12.16
CA ALA A 137 -3.01 -16.98 -10.73
C ALA A 137 -3.38 -15.58 -10.18
N PRO A 138 -3.97 -15.49 -8.97
CA PRO A 138 -4.21 -16.59 -8.03
C PRO A 138 -5.58 -17.29 -8.21
N LEU A 139 -6.39 -16.89 -9.19
CA LEU A 139 -7.76 -17.38 -9.39
C LEU A 139 -7.83 -18.79 -10.00
N ASN A 140 -6.71 -19.36 -10.43
CA ASN A 140 -6.63 -20.74 -10.92
C ASN A 140 -6.51 -21.80 -9.81
N ASP A 141 -6.59 -21.40 -8.54
CA ASP A 141 -6.52 -22.33 -7.42
C ASP A 141 -7.84 -23.10 -7.23
N ALA A 142 -7.86 -24.36 -7.70
CA ALA A 142 -9.01 -25.25 -7.56
C ALA A 142 -9.41 -25.52 -6.10
N THR A 143 -8.48 -25.37 -5.14
CA THR A 143 -8.79 -25.51 -3.71
C THR A 143 -9.53 -24.30 -3.16
N MET A 144 -9.62 -23.21 -3.91
CA MET A 144 -10.36 -22.00 -3.57
C MET A 144 -11.65 -21.85 -4.40
N HIS A 145 -12.12 -22.90 -5.08
CA HIS A 145 -13.35 -22.87 -5.86
C HIS A 145 -14.25 -24.08 -5.57
N TRP A 146 -15.57 -23.90 -5.61
CA TRP A 146 -16.53 -25.00 -5.52
C TRP A 146 -16.68 -25.70 -6.87
N GLY A 147 -15.64 -26.44 -7.31
CA GLY A 147 -15.62 -27.06 -8.65
C GLY A 147 -16.83 -27.94 -9.01
N TRP A 148 -17.48 -28.55 -8.01
CA TRP A 148 -18.69 -29.36 -8.20
C TRP A 148 -20.00 -28.54 -8.30
N ASN A 149 -19.96 -27.24 -7.95
CA ASN A 149 -21.07 -26.31 -8.08
C ASN A 149 -20.57 -24.95 -8.58
N PRO A 150 -20.40 -24.77 -9.90
CA PRO A 150 -19.94 -23.51 -10.48
C PRO A 150 -20.83 -22.30 -10.15
N ALA A 151 -22.11 -22.53 -9.83
CA ALA A 151 -23.02 -21.46 -9.42
C ALA A 151 -22.74 -20.95 -8.00
N ALA A 152 -21.99 -21.69 -7.17
CA ALA A 152 -21.49 -21.19 -5.88
C ALA A 152 -20.22 -20.36 -6.04
N GLY A 153 -19.42 -20.62 -7.08
CA GLY A 153 -18.22 -19.86 -7.40
C GLY A 153 -17.03 -20.13 -6.48
N TYR A 154 -16.23 -19.09 -6.27
CA TYR A 154 -15.06 -19.12 -5.41
C TYR A 154 -15.41 -19.18 -3.91
N LYS A 155 -14.53 -19.84 -3.15
CA LYS A 155 -14.50 -19.76 -1.69
C LYS A 155 -13.71 -18.51 -1.30
N PHE A 156 -14.39 -17.51 -0.76
CA PHE A 156 -13.72 -16.26 -0.36
C PHE A 156 -12.76 -16.44 0.80
N ILE A 157 -13.10 -17.34 1.73
CA ILE A 157 -12.29 -17.67 2.91
C ILE A 157 -12.30 -19.19 3.06
N VAL A 158 -11.13 -19.78 3.33
CA VAL A 158 -10.98 -21.17 3.73
C VAL A 158 -10.22 -21.21 5.06
N ILE A 159 -10.90 -21.71 6.09
CA ILE A 159 -10.30 -22.00 7.39
C ILE A 159 -10.57 -23.48 7.68
N GLU A 160 -9.50 -24.25 7.83
CA GLU A 160 -9.55 -25.67 8.18
C GLU A 160 -8.70 -25.88 9.43
N GLY A 161 -9.14 -26.81 10.29
CA GLY A 161 -8.44 -27.09 11.52
C GLY A 161 -9.13 -28.16 12.35
N ARG A 162 -8.61 -28.33 13.56
CA ARG A 162 -9.09 -29.30 14.55
C ARG A 162 -9.24 -28.65 15.92
N VAL A 163 -10.18 -29.17 16.70
CA VAL A 163 -10.44 -28.85 18.10
C VAL A 163 -10.20 -30.12 18.92
#